data_AF-A0AA36EZL0-F1
#
_entry.id   AF-A0AA36EZL0-F1
#
_cell.length_a   1.000
_cell.length_b   1.000
_cell.length_c   1.000
_cell.angle_alpha   90.00
_cell.angle_beta   90.00
_cell.angle_gamma   90.00
#
_symmetry.space_group_name_H-M   'P 1'
#
loop_
_entity.id
_entity.type
_entity.pdbx_description
1 polymer ?
#
loop_
_entity_poly.entity_id
_entity_poly.type
_entity_poly.pdbx_seq_one_letter_code
_entity_poly.pdbx_strand_id
1 'polypeptide(L)'
;MLHEVLPDNLGADIRYRYDGGLFTLSRLRSKHLTHMQHISELQYVDGNAVRCHSKAELQQSLNNFAMAYHRFDLTVNIKKTKVLAQTAPNTILPDFDVTISDTPLKKTSISIKKVNHKLL
;
A
#
# COMPACT_ATOMS: atom_id res chain seq x y z
N MET A 1 7.57 -12.45 8.41
CA MET A 1 7.00 -13.80 8.61
C MET A 1 6.53 -14.43 7.29
N LEU A 2 6.22 -13.64 6.24
CA LEU A 2 6.12 -14.13 4.86
C LEU A 2 7.42 -13.85 4.13
N HIS A 3 8.44 -14.70 4.33
CA HIS A 3 9.70 -14.63 3.57
C HIS A 3 9.66 -15.51 2.30
N GLU A 4 8.53 -16.19 2.05
CA GLU A 4 8.15 -16.61 0.70
C GLU A 4 8.01 -15.33 -0.11
N VAL A 5 9.09 -14.99 -0.81
CA VAL A 5 9.14 -13.92 -1.80
C VAL A 5 7.89 -14.08 -2.66
N LEU A 6 7.00 -13.10 -2.59
CA LEU A 6 5.91 -12.99 -3.56
C LEU A 6 6.59 -13.10 -4.93
N PRO A 7 6.19 -14.06 -5.78
CA PRO A 7 6.95 -14.46 -6.98
C PRO A 7 7.24 -13.28 -7.92
N ASP A 8 6.41 -12.25 -7.82
CA ASP A 8 6.55 -10.98 -8.50
C ASP A 8 6.90 -9.91 -7.45
N ASN A 9 7.81 -8.98 -7.80
CA ASN A 9 8.27 -7.87 -6.96
C ASN A 9 7.14 -6.82 -6.75
N LEU A 10 6.05 -7.27 -6.12
CA LEU A 10 4.82 -6.55 -5.89
C LEU A 10 4.97 -5.70 -4.63
N GLY A 11 4.67 -4.42 -4.76
CA GLY A 11 4.79 -3.49 -3.64
C GLY A 11 4.93 -2.06 -4.12
N ALA A 12 5.47 -1.23 -3.24
CA ALA A 12 5.87 0.12 -3.56
C ALA A 12 7.23 0.44 -2.97
N ASP A 13 8.00 1.25 -3.70
CA ASP A 13 9.25 1.76 -3.22
C ASP A 13 9.04 2.97 -2.32
N ILE A 14 9.67 2.97 -1.16
CA ILE A 14 9.72 4.10 -0.25
C ILE A 14 11.13 4.66 -0.23
N ARG A 15 11.23 5.97 -0.44
CA ARG A 15 12.46 6.75 -0.23
C ARG A 15 12.39 7.47 1.11
N TYR A 16 13.38 7.27 1.96
CA TYR A 16 13.43 7.88 3.29
C TYR A 16 14.85 8.31 3.68
N ARG A 17 14.94 9.05 4.78
CA ARG A 17 16.20 9.48 5.43
C ARG A 17 16.05 9.33 6.94
N TYR A 18 17.14 9.06 7.63
CA TYR A 18 17.15 8.94 9.10
C TYR A 18 17.26 10.28 9.82
N ASP A 19 17.58 11.37 9.11
CA ASP A 19 17.75 12.70 9.70
C ASP A 19 16.41 13.45 9.86
N GLY A 20 16.31 14.28 10.91
CA GLY A 20 15.06 14.85 11.46
C GLY A 20 14.31 15.89 10.61
N GLY A 21 14.41 15.86 9.28
CA GLY A 21 13.75 16.80 8.36
C GLY A 21 12.60 16.19 7.57
N LEU A 22 11.57 15.67 8.24
CA LEU A 22 10.48 14.90 7.63
C LEU A 22 9.73 15.66 6.51
N PHE A 23 9.64 16.99 6.59
CA PHE A 23 8.82 17.81 5.68
C PHE A 23 9.60 18.55 4.59
N THR A 24 10.92 18.39 4.52
CA THR A 24 11.72 19.06 3.49
C THR A 24 11.91 18.13 2.28
N LEU A 25 10.91 18.06 1.40
CA LEU A 25 10.89 17.14 0.25
C LEU A 25 12.09 17.28 -0.70
N SER A 26 12.71 18.47 -0.79
CA SER A 26 13.93 18.66 -1.59
C SER A 26 15.08 17.75 -1.14
N ARG A 27 15.13 17.36 0.14
CA ARG A 27 16.14 16.46 0.71
C ARG A 27 15.98 15.01 0.22
N LEU A 28 14.77 14.61 -0.18
CA LEU A 28 14.50 13.30 -0.77
C LEU A 28 15.00 13.19 -2.22
N ARG A 29 15.57 14.25 -2.78
CA ARG A 29 16.24 14.22 -4.10
C ARG A 29 17.71 13.84 -4.01
N SER A 30 18.32 13.87 -2.82
CA SER A 30 19.73 13.53 -2.64
C SER A 30 19.94 12.02 -2.79
N LYS A 31 20.70 11.60 -3.79
CA LYS A 31 20.96 10.19 -4.08
C LYS A 31 21.81 9.48 -3.01
N HIS A 32 22.73 10.20 -2.37
CA HIS A 32 23.70 9.61 -1.43
C HIS A 32 23.25 9.63 0.03
N LEU A 33 22.23 10.42 0.35
CA LEU A 33 21.76 10.62 1.72
C LEU A 33 20.33 10.10 1.92
N THR A 34 19.79 9.38 0.92
CA THR A 34 18.47 8.74 1.00
C THR A 34 18.63 7.24 0.87
N HIS A 35 17.75 6.53 1.54
CA HIS A 35 17.62 5.08 1.45
C HIS A 35 16.36 4.73 0.66
N MET A 36 16.43 3.64 -0.07
CA MET A 36 15.30 3.04 -0.77
C MET A 36 14.96 1.72 -0.11
N GLN A 37 13.67 1.47 0.11
CA GLN A 37 13.17 0.18 0.58
C GLN A 37 11.96 -0.19 -0.27
N HIS A 38 11.96 -1.41 -0.80
CA HIS A 38 10.78 -2.00 -1.41
C HIS A 38 9.89 -2.57 -0.31
N ILE A 39 8.60 -2.21 -0.31
CA ILE A 39 7.62 -2.66 0.69
C ILE A 39 6.45 -3.33 -0.01
N SER A 40 6.25 -4.61 0.27
CA SER A 40 5.11 -5.40 -0.18
C SER A 40 3.93 -5.34 0.79
N GLU A 41 4.20 -5.29 2.10
CA GLU A 41 3.18 -5.25 3.18
C GLU A 41 3.63 -4.38 4.36
N LEU A 42 2.67 -3.74 5.01
CA LEU A 42 2.80 -3.08 6.30
C LEU A 42 1.96 -3.85 7.32
N GLN A 43 2.60 -4.50 8.28
CA GLN A 43 1.94 -5.29 9.32
C GLN A 43 1.84 -4.49 10.63
N TYR A 44 0.64 -4.43 11.19
CA TYR A 44 0.33 -3.90 12.52
C TYR A 44 -0.30 -5.01 13.36
N VAL A 45 -0.43 -4.80 14.68
CA VAL A 45 -0.91 -5.82 15.62
C VAL A 45 -2.31 -6.36 15.25
N ASP A 46 -3.20 -5.48 14.79
CA ASP A 46 -4.61 -5.80 14.52
C ASP A 46 -4.99 -5.70 13.04
N GLY A 47 -4.05 -5.38 12.16
CA GLY A 47 -4.33 -5.16 10.76
C GLY A 47 -3.09 -5.13 9.88
N ASN A 48 -3.33 -5.24 8.58
CA ASN A 48 -2.30 -5.15 7.57
C ASN A 48 -2.72 -4.20 6.46
N ALA A 49 -1.72 -3.64 5.79
CA ALA A 49 -1.92 -2.81 4.61
C ALA A 49 -0.97 -3.25 3.49
N VAL A 50 -1.51 -3.36 2.29
CA VAL A 50 -0.78 -3.72 1.07
C VAL A 50 -0.89 -2.54 0.11
N ARG A 51 0.21 -2.23 -0.57
CA ARG A 51 0.26 -1.12 -1.55
C ARG A 51 0.84 -1.63 -2.87
N CYS A 52 0.17 -1.29 -3.97
CA CYS A 52 0.63 -1.60 -5.33
C CYS A 52 0.42 -0.40 -6.26
N HIS A 53 1.05 -0.43 -7.43
CA HIS A 53 0.96 0.64 -8.43
C HIS A 53 -0.16 0.40 -9.45
N SER A 54 -0.65 -0.84 -9.57
CA SER A 54 -1.74 -1.20 -10.48
C SER A 54 -2.79 -2.10 -9.82
N LYS A 55 -4.00 -2.13 -10.42
CA LYS A 55 -5.08 -3.06 -10.05
C LYS A 55 -4.64 -4.52 -10.17
N ALA A 56 -3.91 -4.85 -11.23
CA ALA A 56 -3.43 -6.21 -11.50
C ALA A 56 -2.45 -6.68 -10.41
N GLU A 57 -1.46 -5.84 -10.08
CA GLU A 57 -0.54 -6.10 -8.98
C GLU A 57 -1.26 -6.24 -7.63
N LEU A 58 -2.25 -5.39 -7.37
CA LEU A 58 -3.05 -5.47 -6.14
C LEU A 58 -3.80 -6.79 -6.06
N GLN A 59 -4.49 -7.19 -7.14
CA GLN A 59 -5.21 -8.47 -7.19
C GLN A 59 -4.26 -9.66 -6.98
N GLN A 60 -3.10 -9.63 -7.62
CA GLN A 60 -2.11 -10.68 -7.47
C GLN A 60 -1.55 -10.76 -6.05
N SER A 61 -1.26 -9.60 -5.46
CA SER A 61 -0.79 -9.50 -4.08
C SER A 61 -1.83 -10.05 -3.11
N LEU A 62 -3.11 -9.68 -3.26
CA LEU A 62 -4.21 -10.21 -2.48
C LEU A 62 -4.39 -11.73 -2.61
N ASN A 63 -4.25 -12.28 -3.82
CA ASN A 63 -4.29 -13.72 -4.05
C ASN A 63 -3.16 -14.44 -3.30
N ASN A 64 -1.94 -13.91 -3.40
CA ASN A 64 -0.79 -14.48 -2.72
C ASN A 64 -0.94 -14.42 -1.19
N PHE A 65 -1.43 -13.31 -0.65
CA PHE A 65 -1.73 -13.20 0.79
C PHE A 65 -2.83 -14.17 1.22
N ALA A 66 -3.92 -14.28 0.46
CA ALA A 66 -5.00 -15.21 0.78
C ALA A 66 -4.49 -16.66 0.81
N MET A 67 -3.65 -17.05 -0.15
CA MET A 67 -3.01 -18.36 -0.17
C MET A 67 -2.06 -18.57 1.00
N ALA A 68 -1.23 -17.57 1.31
CA ALA A 68 -0.29 -17.66 2.41
C ALA A 68 -1.01 -17.75 3.77
N TYR A 69 -2.00 -16.88 4.01
CA TYR A 69 -2.83 -16.93 5.21
C TYR A 69 -3.53 -18.29 5.35
N HIS A 70 -4.09 -18.84 4.26
CA HIS A 70 -4.68 -20.18 4.28
C HIS A 70 -3.67 -21.26 4.68
N ARG A 71 -2.40 -21.18 4.24
CA ARG A 71 -1.34 -22.13 4.65
C ARG A 71 -1.00 -22.06 6.14
N PHE A 72 -1.28 -20.94 6.79
CA PHE A 72 -1.12 -20.76 8.23
C PHE A 72 -2.41 -20.98 9.02
N ASP A 73 -3.45 -21.56 8.40
CA ASP A 73 -4.79 -21.71 8.99
C ASP A 73 -5.43 -20.37 9.42
N LEU A 74 -5.05 -19.28 8.76
CA LEU A 74 -5.60 -17.95 8.97
C LEU A 74 -6.61 -17.61 7.87
N THR A 75 -7.68 -16.91 8.26
CA THR A 75 -8.72 -16.45 7.33
C THR A 75 -8.73 -14.93 7.25
N VAL A 76 -8.68 -14.39 6.03
CA VAL A 76 -8.79 -12.94 5.80
C VAL A 76 -10.23 -12.48 6.07
N ASN A 77 -10.38 -11.47 6.94
CA ASN A 77 -11.70 -10.89 7.22
C ASN A 77 -12.12 -9.90 6.13
N ILE A 78 -12.69 -10.40 5.04
CA ILE A 78 -13.17 -9.61 3.89
C ILE A 78 -14.06 -8.43 4.28
N LYS A 79 -14.91 -8.60 5.31
CA LYS A 79 -15.82 -7.52 5.78
C LYS A 79 -15.03 -6.34 6.35
N LYS A 80 -13.91 -6.60 7.03
CA LYS A 80 -13.03 -5.56 7.58
C LYS A 80 -12.03 -5.04 6.55
N THR A 81 -11.59 -5.86 5.60
CA THR A 81 -10.69 -5.44 4.52
C THR A 81 -11.35 -4.37 3.65
N LYS A 82 -10.58 -3.33 3.29
CA LYS A 82 -11.02 -2.22 2.45
C LYS A 82 -9.98 -2.00 1.37
N VAL A 83 -10.44 -1.60 0.19
CA VAL A 83 -9.54 -1.19 -0.89
C VAL A 83 -9.60 0.32 -0.99
N LEU A 84 -8.44 0.94 -0.89
CA LEU A 84 -8.27 2.38 -0.92
C LEU A 84 -7.63 2.78 -2.24
N ALA A 85 -8.25 3.72 -2.94
CA ALA A 85 -7.66 4.37 -4.09
C ALA A 85 -7.48 5.86 -3.79
N GLN A 86 -6.24 6.33 -4.00
CA GLN A 86 -5.88 7.73 -3.89
C GLN A 86 -5.56 8.25 -5.29
N THR A 87 -6.48 9.02 -5.86
CA THR A 87 -6.23 9.74 -7.10
C THR A 87 -5.60 11.10 -6.85
N ALA A 88 -4.98 11.67 -7.88
CA ALA A 88 -4.59 13.06 -7.84
C ALA A 88 -5.85 13.96 -7.71
N PRO A 89 -5.71 15.19 -7.21
CA PRO A 89 -6.81 16.14 -7.19
C PRO A 89 -7.44 16.27 -8.58
N ASN A 90 -8.77 16.27 -8.65
CA ASN A 90 -9.54 16.39 -9.89
C ASN A 90 -9.35 15.26 -10.91
N THR A 91 -8.85 14.09 -10.50
CA THR A 91 -8.86 12.89 -11.37
C THR A 91 -10.02 11.96 -11.02
N ILE A 92 -10.61 11.39 -12.06
CA ILE A 92 -11.63 10.34 -11.94
C ILE A 92 -10.99 9.14 -11.25
N LEU A 93 -11.71 8.60 -10.27
CA LEU A 93 -11.30 7.39 -9.57
C LEU A 93 -11.23 6.23 -10.58
N PRO A 94 -10.08 5.56 -10.76
CA PRO A 94 -10.00 4.41 -11.67
C PRO A 94 -10.92 3.28 -11.17
N ASP A 95 -11.22 2.31 -12.03
CA ASP A 95 -11.76 1.06 -11.52
C ASP A 95 -10.64 0.23 -10.87
N PHE A 96 -10.92 -0.28 -9.67
CA PHE A 96 -10.06 -1.14 -8.87
C PHE A 96 -10.89 -2.24 -8.19
N ASP A 97 -11.87 -2.80 -8.91
CA ASP A 97 -12.56 -4.03 -8.50
C ASP A 97 -11.56 -5.16 -8.26
N VAL A 98 -11.35 -5.50 -7.01
CA VAL A 98 -10.52 -6.63 -6.60
C VAL A 98 -11.31 -7.54 -5.68
N THR A 99 -11.00 -8.82 -5.77
CA THR A 99 -11.65 -9.89 -5.02
C THR A 99 -10.66 -10.62 -4.13
N ILE A 100 -11.16 -11.24 -3.07
CA ILE A 100 -10.45 -12.28 -2.32
C ILE A 100 -11.36 -13.50 -2.32
N SER A 101 -10.88 -14.64 -2.80
CA SER A 101 -11.68 -15.87 -2.92
C SER A 101 -13.03 -15.61 -3.60
N ASP A 102 -12.97 -14.97 -4.77
CA ASP A 102 -14.13 -14.56 -5.59
C ASP A 102 -15.13 -13.59 -4.93
N THR A 103 -14.83 -13.11 -3.72
CA THR A 103 -15.67 -12.14 -3.01
C THR A 103 -15.14 -10.73 -3.23
N PRO A 104 -15.95 -9.79 -3.75
CA PRO A 104 -15.51 -8.41 -4.00
C PRO A 104 -15.25 -7.65 -2.69
N LEU A 105 -14.17 -6.89 -2.67
CA LEU A 105 -13.83 -6.04 -1.52
C LEU A 105 -14.54 -4.69 -1.59
N LYS A 106 -14.90 -4.14 -0.41
CA LYS A 106 -15.48 -2.80 -0.31
C LYS A 106 -14.45 -1.74 -0.69
N LYS A 107 -14.77 -0.95 -1.72
CA LYS A 107 -14.00 0.21 -2.18
C LYS A 107 -14.23 1.42 -1.27
N THR A 108 -13.19 2.21 -1.06
CA THR A 108 -13.30 3.51 -0.38
C THR A 108 -12.32 4.50 -1.01
N SER A 109 -12.85 5.64 -1.44
CA SER A 109 -12.05 6.72 -1.99
C SER A 109 -11.57 7.63 -0.86
N ILE A 110 -10.30 8.01 -0.89
CA ILE A 110 -9.75 8.99 0.05
C ILE A 110 -9.35 10.24 -0.73
N SER A 111 -9.92 11.38 -0.33
CA SER A 111 -9.52 12.68 -0.83
C SER A 111 -8.59 13.34 0.18
N ILE A 112 -7.32 13.51 -0.15
CA ILE A 112 -6.40 14.25 0.72
C ILE A 112 -6.68 15.73 0.54
N LYS A 113 -7.27 16.35 1.57
CA LYS A 113 -7.36 17.81 1.63
C LYS A 113 -5.94 18.37 1.73
N LYS A 114 -5.60 19.30 0.84
CA LYS A 114 -4.34 20.05 0.91
C LYS A 114 -4.29 20.75 2.27
N VAL A 115 -3.34 20.38 3.12
CA VAL A 115 -3.07 21.13 4.35
C VAL A 115 -2.40 22.42 3.90
N ASN A 116 -3.10 23.55 4.06
CA ASN A 116 -2.52 24.87 3.82
C ASN A 116 -1.46 25.11 4.91
N HIS A 117 -0.19 24.84 4.58
CA HIS A 117 0.92 25.36 5.37
C HIS A 117 0.97 26.89 5.17
N LYS A 118 0.21 27.62 5.98
CA LYS A 118 0.58 29.00 6.33
C LYS A 118 1.85 28.85 7.17
N LEU A 119 2.99 29.22 6.61
CA LEU A 119 4.24 29.33 7.37
C LEU A 119 3.98 30.28 8.56
N LEU A 120 4.19 29.78 9.76
CA LEU A 120 4.51 30.59 10.94
C LEU A 120 6.03 30.76 10.98
#